data_AF-A0A287CV15-F1
#
_entry.id   AF-A0A287CV15-F1
#
_cell.length_a   1.000
_cell.length_b   1.000
_cell.length_c   1.000
_cell.angle_alpha   90.00
_cell.angle_beta   90.00
_cell.angle_gamma   90.00
#
_symmetry.space_group_name_H-M   'P 1'
#
loop_
_entity.id
_entity.type
_entity.pdbx_description
1 polymer ?
#
loop_
_entity_poly.entity_id
_entity_poly.type
_entity_poly.pdbx_seq_one_letter_code
_entity_poly.pdbx_strand_id
1 'polypeptide(L)'
;MLHARCCLNQKGTIFGLDLQNCSLEDPGPNFPQAYTAVIIDLQANPLKDNLANTFRGFIQLQTLVLPQGISCPGGNDAWKQVISHKDNKICQGQRNLCNSTGDPEMCPENGSCVVDGPGLLECVCADGFHGYKCMRQGSFSLFMFFGILGSTTLSLSILLWGTQRRKAKTS
;
A
#
# COMPACT_ATOMS: atom_id res chain seq x y z
N MET A 1 29.82 -20.33 8.28
CA MET A 1 28.86 -19.60 7.43
C MET A 1 27.57 -20.40 7.38
N LEU A 2 26.49 -19.91 7.98
CA LEU A 2 25.15 -20.41 7.66
C LEU A 2 24.69 -19.70 6.38
N HIS A 3 24.43 -20.46 5.31
CA HIS A 3 24.04 -19.97 3.98
C HIS A 3 22.51 -19.85 3.79
N ALA A 4 21.73 -19.94 4.86
CA ALA A 4 20.28 -19.78 4.81
C ALA A 4 19.87 -18.49 5.53
N ARG A 5 19.65 -17.42 4.76
CA ARG A 5 19.14 -16.11 5.21
C ARG A 5 17.64 -15.92 4.92
N CYS A 6 17.00 -16.94 4.38
CA CYS A 6 15.58 -16.95 4.05
C CYS A 6 14.98 -18.30 4.47
N CYS A 7 13.81 -18.25 5.11
CA CYS A 7 13.03 -19.41 5.50
C CYS A 7 11.71 -19.39 4.72
N LEU A 8 11.32 -20.55 4.17
CA LEU A 8 10.05 -20.71 3.47
C LEU A 8 9.06 -21.50 4.34
N ASN A 9 7.76 -21.25 4.17
CA ASN A 9 6.72 -22.10 4.73
C ASN A 9 6.44 -23.32 3.81
N GLN A 10 5.50 -24.18 4.22
CA GLN A 10 5.10 -25.37 3.46
C GLN A 10 4.52 -25.07 2.06
N LYS A 11 4.06 -23.83 1.83
CA LYS A 11 3.54 -23.36 0.53
C LYS A 11 4.62 -22.77 -0.36
N GLY A 12 5.88 -22.73 0.10
CA GLY A 12 7.01 -22.14 -0.62
C GLY A 12 7.05 -20.61 -0.58
N THR A 13 6.25 -19.94 0.27
CA THR A 13 6.33 -18.48 0.43
C THR A 13 7.26 -18.11 1.58
N ILE A 14 7.80 -16.88 1.55
CA ILE A 14 8.76 -16.40 2.55
C ILE A 14 8.08 -16.31 3.93
N PHE A 15 8.60 -17.06 4.89
CA PHE A 15 8.19 -17.05 6.29
C PHE A 15 9.12 -16.16 7.13
N GLY A 16 10.42 -16.21 6.87
CA GLY A 16 11.42 -15.47 7.62
C GLY A 16 12.53 -14.95 6.73
N LEU A 17 13.02 -13.75 7.00
CA LEU A 17 14.04 -13.09 6.20
C LEU A 17 15.08 -12.41 7.08
N ASP A 18 16.34 -12.82 6.95
CA ASP A 18 17.50 -12.24 7.64
C ASP A 18 18.36 -11.47 6.64
N LEU A 19 18.23 -10.15 6.64
CA LEU A 19 19.07 -9.23 5.87
C LEU A 19 19.97 -8.39 6.77
N GLN A 20 20.32 -8.89 7.96
CA GLN A 20 21.18 -8.15 8.86
C GLN A 20 22.59 -7.94 8.29
N ASN A 21 23.17 -6.78 8.59
CA ASN A 21 24.55 -6.43 8.23
C ASN A 21 24.87 -6.65 6.74
N CYS A 22 23.98 -6.18 5.87
CA CYS A 22 24.10 -6.25 4.42
C CYS A 22 24.47 -4.89 3.80
N SER A 23 24.80 -3.89 4.64
CA SER A 23 25.07 -2.50 4.24
C SER A 23 23.91 -1.87 3.44
N LEU A 24 22.68 -2.23 3.77
CA LEU A 24 21.47 -1.73 3.09
C LEU A 24 21.11 -0.33 3.61
N GLU A 25 20.93 0.63 2.70
CA GLU A 25 20.30 1.92 3.02
C GLU A 25 18.76 1.87 2.92
N ASP A 26 18.26 0.95 2.10
CA ASP A 26 16.85 0.66 1.86
C ASP A 26 16.70 -0.84 1.49
N PRO A 27 15.58 -1.51 1.86
CA PRO A 27 15.36 -2.92 1.50
C PRO A 27 15.18 -3.18 0.00
N GLY A 28 14.90 -2.15 -0.80
CA GLY A 28 14.81 -2.20 -2.26
C GLY A 28 13.42 -2.53 -2.81
N PRO A 29 13.22 -2.36 -4.13
CA PRO A 29 11.91 -2.43 -4.77
C PRO A 29 11.27 -3.83 -4.78
N ASN A 30 12.07 -4.89 -4.61
CA ASN A 30 11.60 -6.26 -4.57
C ASN A 30 11.24 -6.74 -3.16
N PHE A 31 11.51 -5.94 -2.12
CA PHE A 31 11.21 -6.29 -0.74
C PHE A 31 9.72 -6.63 -0.49
N PRO A 32 8.74 -5.95 -1.11
CA PRO A 32 7.32 -6.30 -0.94
C PRO A 32 6.95 -7.73 -1.37
N GLN A 33 7.79 -8.44 -2.13
CA GLN A 33 7.57 -9.85 -2.44
C GLN A 33 7.58 -10.74 -1.18
N ALA A 34 8.19 -10.27 -0.10
CA ALA A 34 8.23 -10.94 1.19
C ALA A 34 7.04 -10.61 2.11
N TYR A 35 5.92 -10.08 1.59
CA TYR A 35 4.76 -9.65 2.40
C TYR A 35 4.16 -10.74 3.31
N THR A 36 4.43 -12.02 3.04
CA THR A 36 4.01 -13.15 3.90
C THR A 36 4.94 -13.41 5.07
N ALA A 37 6.06 -12.68 5.17
CA ALA A 37 7.05 -12.90 6.21
C ALA A 37 6.48 -12.56 7.58
N VAL A 38 6.69 -13.49 8.51
CA VAL A 38 6.29 -13.38 9.91
C VAL A 38 7.43 -12.80 10.75
N ILE A 39 8.68 -13.04 10.33
CA ILE A 39 9.89 -12.53 10.98
C ILE A 39 10.84 -11.89 9.97
N ILE A 40 11.32 -10.69 10.27
CA ILE A 40 12.30 -9.98 9.45
C ILE A 40 13.38 -9.38 10.35
N ASP A 41 14.65 -9.63 10.01
CA ASP A 41 15.80 -9.02 10.65
C ASP A 41 16.53 -8.08 9.68
N LEU A 42 16.56 -6.79 10.01
CA LEU A 42 17.25 -5.75 9.27
C LEU A 42 18.34 -5.06 10.11
N GLN A 43 18.71 -5.62 11.27
CA GLN A 43 19.66 -4.97 12.17
C GLN A 43 21.04 -4.77 11.53
N ALA A 44 21.84 -3.88 12.12
CA ALA A 44 23.20 -3.57 11.64
C ALA A 44 23.27 -3.10 10.17
N ASN A 45 22.20 -2.49 9.65
CA ASN A 45 22.18 -1.81 8.35
C ASN A 45 22.09 -0.29 8.52
N PRO A 46 22.70 0.50 7.62
CA PRO A 46 22.60 1.96 7.60
C PRO A 46 21.26 2.44 7.00
N LEU A 47 20.14 1.91 7.47
CA LEU A 47 18.81 2.24 6.94
C LEU A 47 18.46 3.72 7.16
N LYS A 48 17.72 4.30 6.21
CA LYS A 48 17.13 5.64 6.37
C LYS A 48 15.88 5.57 7.24
N ASP A 49 15.61 6.64 7.99
CA ASP A 49 14.40 6.75 8.79
C ASP A 49 13.14 6.88 7.90
N ASN A 50 11.97 6.54 8.44
CA ASN A 50 10.68 6.43 7.74
C ASN A 50 10.49 5.20 6.82
N LEU A 51 10.39 4.02 7.43
CA LEU A 51 10.09 2.75 6.73
C LEU A 51 8.58 2.41 6.67
N ALA A 52 7.68 3.34 7.03
CA ALA A 52 6.26 3.03 7.17
C ALA A 52 5.65 2.41 5.90
N ASN A 53 5.90 3.01 4.74
CA ASN A 53 5.40 2.52 3.45
C ASN A 53 6.12 1.27 2.95
N THR A 54 7.35 0.99 3.42
CA THR A 54 8.15 -0.18 3.02
C THR A 54 7.49 -1.48 3.44
N PHE A 55 6.73 -1.46 4.55
CA PHE A 55 6.02 -2.61 5.11
C PHE A 55 4.53 -2.63 4.75
N ARG A 56 4.12 -1.87 3.74
CA ARG A 56 2.75 -1.94 3.22
C ARG A 56 2.43 -3.37 2.73
N GLY A 57 1.27 -3.90 3.10
CA GLY A 57 0.85 -5.28 2.81
C GLY A 57 1.46 -6.36 3.72
N PHE A 58 2.41 -6.05 4.60
CA PHE A 58 2.96 -7.00 5.58
C PHE A 58 2.00 -7.17 6.76
N ILE A 59 0.88 -7.85 6.53
CA ILE A 59 -0.20 -8.01 7.52
C ILE A 59 0.04 -9.15 8.52
N GLN A 60 1.06 -9.99 8.29
CA GLN A 60 1.39 -11.16 9.12
C GLN A 60 2.66 -10.96 9.96
N LEU A 61 3.23 -9.75 9.95
CA LEU A 61 4.54 -9.50 10.54
C LEU A 61 4.44 -9.51 12.07
N GLN A 62 5.07 -10.48 12.69
CA GLN A 62 5.02 -10.70 14.14
C GLN A 62 6.30 -10.22 14.84
N THR A 63 7.44 -10.23 14.15
CA THR A 63 8.72 -9.79 14.69
C THR A 63 9.51 -9.04 13.63
N LEU A 64 9.85 -7.79 13.92
CA LEU A 64 10.71 -6.96 13.10
C LEU A 64 11.87 -6.46 13.94
N VAL A 65 13.09 -6.78 13.51
CA VAL A 65 14.33 -6.30 14.15
C VAL A 65 14.94 -5.21 13.28
N LEU A 66 15.17 -4.04 13.87
CA LEU A 66 15.67 -2.84 13.19
C LEU A 66 16.95 -2.34 13.88
N PRO A 67 17.77 -1.54 13.18
CA PRO A 67 18.82 -0.76 13.82
C PRO A 67 18.23 0.17 14.91
N GLN A 68 18.97 0.42 15.98
CA GLN A 68 18.47 1.17 17.15
C GLN A 68 17.81 2.52 16.77
N GLY A 69 18.46 3.27 15.87
CA GLY A 69 18.04 4.63 15.47
C GLY A 69 16.76 4.69 14.63
N ILE A 70 16.24 3.54 14.19
CA ILE A 70 15.08 3.46 13.29
C ILE A 70 13.82 3.21 14.11
N SER A 71 12.76 3.95 13.83
CA SER A 71 11.47 3.76 14.49
C SER A 71 10.72 2.57 13.90
N CYS A 72 9.93 1.88 14.74
CA CYS A 72 9.03 0.84 14.26
C CYS A 72 8.03 1.43 13.23
N PRO A 73 7.77 0.77 12.10
CA PRO A 73 6.75 1.18 11.15
C PRO A 73 5.40 1.32 11.85
N GLY A 74 4.69 2.41 11.58
CA GLY A 74 3.42 2.74 12.26
C GLY A 74 3.56 3.26 13.70
N GLY A 75 4.79 3.48 14.19
CA GLY A 75 5.04 3.94 15.55
C GLY A 75 4.79 2.86 16.61
N ASN A 76 4.84 3.24 17.89
CA ASN A 76 4.70 2.27 18.99
C ASN A 76 3.29 1.66 19.07
N ASP A 77 2.25 2.42 18.69
CA ASP A 77 0.86 1.99 18.78
C ASP A 77 0.49 0.90 17.76
N ALA A 78 1.28 0.76 16.70
CA ALA A 78 1.12 -0.31 15.72
C ALA A 78 1.57 -1.69 16.24
N TRP A 79 2.21 -1.76 17.42
CA TRP A 79 2.81 -2.99 17.96
C TRP A 79 2.33 -3.28 19.38
N LYS A 80 2.28 -4.56 19.76
CA LYS A 80 2.00 -4.97 21.14
C LYS A 80 3.13 -4.57 22.06
N GLN A 81 4.36 -4.73 21.59
CA GLN A 81 5.56 -4.46 22.36
C GLN A 81 6.66 -3.92 21.45
N VAL A 82 7.34 -2.86 21.90
CA VAL A 82 8.56 -2.34 21.28
C VAL A 82 9.67 -2.42 22.32
N ILE A 83 10.74 -3.14 22.00
CA ILE A 83 11.88 -3.37 22.88
C ILE A 83 13.08 -2.65 22.27
N SER A 84 13.66 -1.70 23.00
CA SER A 84 14.88 -1.00 22.57
C SER A 84 16.08 -1.58 23.30
N HIS A 85 17.05 -2.10 22.54
CA HIS A 85 18.35 -2.51 23.05
C HIS A 85 19.41 -1.48 22.64
N LYS A 86 20.67 -1.74 23.01
CA LYS A 86 21.80 -0.85 22.70
C LYS A 86 22.03 -0.73 21.18
N ASP A 87 21.95 -1.84 20.46
CA ASP A 87 22.35 -1.93 19.06
C ASP A 87 21.16 -2.11 18.09
N ASN A 88 20.01 -2.55 18.61
CA ASN A 88 18.83 -2.82 17.82
C ASN A 88 17.53 -2.42 18.53
N LYS A 89 16.45 -2.45 17.77
CA LYS A 89 15.08 -2.26 18.23
C LYS A 89 14.22 -3.40 17.69
N ILE A 90 13.39 -3.97 18.54
CA ILE A 90 12.52 -5.10 18.20
C ILE A 90 11.06 -4.64 18.31
N CYS A 91 10.32 -4.74 17.21
CA CYS A 91 8.90 -4.49 17.14
C CYS A 91 8.17 -5.84 17.12
N GLN A 92 7.33 -6.10 18.12
CA GLN A 92 6.69 -7.40 18.31
C GLN A 92 5.16 -7.31 18.35
N GLY A 93 4.52 -8.21 17.61
CA GLY A 93 3.09 -8.37 17.55
C GLY A 93 2.39 -7.17 16.95
N GLN A 94 2.34 -7.10 15.62
CA GLN A 94 1.54 -6.11 14.92
C GLN A 94 0.09 -6.10 15.45
N ARG A 95 -0.43 -4.90 15.73
CA ARG A 95 -1.83 -4.69 16.13
C ARG A 95 -2.70 -4.53 14.90
N ASN A 96 -3.93 -5.03 15.00
CA ASN A 96 -4.95 -4.78 13.99
C ASN A 96 -5.60 -3.41 14.27
N LEU A 97 -5.32 -2.41 13.43
CA LEU A 97 -5.89 -1.07 13.57
C LEU A 97 -7.41 -1.07 13.44
N CYS A 98 -7.99 -1.92 12.60
CA CYS A 98 -9.44 -2.05 12.45
C CYS A 98 -10.14 -2.55 13.73
N ASN A 99 -9.41 -3.23 14.63
CA ASN A 99 -9.95 -3.68 15.92
C ASN A 99 -9.68 -2.69 17.06
N SER A 100 -8.85 -1.66 16.83
CA SER A 100 -8.26 -0.85 17.91
C SER A 100 -9.08 0.38 18.29
N THR A 101 -10.13 0.68 17.55
CA THR A 101 -11.05 1.81 17.81
C THR A 101 -12.47 1.32 17.69
N GLY A 102 -13.24 1.41 18.77
CA GLY A 102 -14.69 1.26 18.75
C GLY A 102 -15.41 2.44 18.06
N ASP A 103 -14.75 3.06 17.09
CA ASP A 103 -15.19 4.27 16.42
C ASP A 103 -15.78 3.89 15.05
N PRO A 104 -17.12 3.99 14.87
CA PRO A 104 -17.80 3.55 13.65
C PRO A 104 -17.44 4.37 12.39
N GLU A 105 -16.57 5.38 12.47
CA GLU A 105 -16.24 6.29 11.37
C GLU A 105 -14.91 6.02 10.62
N MET A 106 -14.20 4.91 10.89
CA MET A 106 -12.91 4.65 10.20
C MET A 106 -13.07 4.47 8.68
N CYS A 107 -14.16 3.84 8.25
CA CYS A 107 -14.48 3.64 6.84
C CYS A 107 -15.87 4.19 6.51
N PRO A 108 -16.12 4.54 5.24
CA PRO A 108 -17.45 4.94 4.77
C PRO A 108 -18.49 3.84 5.04
N GLU A 109 -19.78 4.18 5.00
CA GLU A 109 -20.90 3.25 5.26
C GLU A 109 -20.83 1.94 4.45
N ASN A 110 -20.45 2.02 3.17
CA ASN A 110 -20.28 0.86 2.29
C ASN A 110 -18.82 0.39 2.19
N GLY A 111 -17.97 0.78 3.13
CA GLY A 111 -16.55 0.44 3.19
C GLY A 111 -16.26 -0.47 4.38
N SER A 112 -15.45 -1.50 4.16
CA SER A 112 -14.93 -2.38 5.20
C SER A 112 -13.47 -2.06 5.48
N CYS A 113 -13.11 -1.94 6.75
CA CYS A 113 -11.72 -1.74 7.16
C CYS A 113 -10.92 -3.03 6.99
N VAL A 114 -9.77 -2.93 6.34
CA VAL A 114 -8.77 -3.99 6.26
C VAL A 114 -7.42 -3.46 6.69
N VAL A 115 -6.58 -4.32 7.27
CA VAL A 115 -5.21 -3.98 7.66
C VAL A 115 -4.32 -3.99 6.42
N ASP A 116 -3.42 -3.01 6.29
CA ASP A 116 -2.52 -2.87 5.14
C ASP A 116 -1.03 -2.77 5.56
N GLY A 117 -0.70 -3.34 6.72
CA GLY A 117 0.65 -3.33 7.30
C GLY A 117 0.71 -2.66 8.67
N PRO A 118 1.90 -2.53 9.28
CA PRO A 118 2.03 -1.97 10.62
C PRO A 118 1.61 -0.49 10.66
N GLY A 119 0.54 -0.18 11.38
CA GLY A 119 -0.01 1.17 11.47
C GLY A 119 -0.72 1.65 10.20
N LEU A 120 -0.99 0.76 9.24
CA LEU A 120 -1.66 1.06 7.98
C LEU A 120 -2.99 0.32 7.90
N LEU A 121 -4.00 1.00 7.37
CA LEU A 121 -5.31 0.46 7.05
C LEU A 121 -5.75 0.91 5.67
N GLU A 122 -6.67 0.15 5.08
CA GLU A 122 -7.35 0.50 3.85
C GLU A 122 -8.85 0.28 4.02
N CYS A 123 -9.66 1.08 3.33
CA CYS A 123 -11.10 0.89 3.27
C CYS A 123 -11.46 0.30 1.91
N VAL A 124 -11.89 -0.96 1.90
CA VAL A 124 -12.31 -1.66 0.68
C VAL A 124 -13.82 -1.55 0.56
N CYS A 125 -14.32 -1.17 -0.62
CA CYS A 125 -15.75 -1.05 -0.84
C CYS A 125 -16.42 -2.43 -0.86
N ALA A 126 -17.64 -2.48 -0.32
CA ALA A 126 -18.52 -3.63 -0.44
C ALA A 126 -18.84 -3.93 -1.92
N ASP A 127 -19.20 -5.18 -2.20
CA ASP A 127 -19.48 -5.64 -3.56
C ASP A 127 -20.54 -4.76 -4.25
N GLY A 128 -20.25 -4.34 -5.47
CA GLY A 128 -21.12 -3.45 -6.26
C GLY A 128 -20.99 -1.96 -5.94
N PHE A 129 -20.21 -1.59 -4.91
CA PHE A 129 -19.87 -0.20 -4.59
C PHE A 129 -18.44 0.14 -5.01
N HIS A 130 -18.23 1.37 -5.47
CA HIS A 130 -16.93 1.86 -5.92
C HIS A 130 -16.83 3.39 -5.81
N GLY A 131 -15.64 3.89 -6.17
CA GLY A 131 -15.35 5.32 -6.21
C GLY A 131 -15.05 5.92 -4.83
N TYR A 132 -14.93 7.24 -4.79
CA TYR A 132 -14.64 7.96 -3.55
C TYR A 132 -15.70 7.65 -2.48
N LYS A 133 -15.24 7.23 -1.30
CA LYS A 133 -16.07 6.84 -0.16
C LYS A 133 -17.09 5.72 -0.43
N CYS A 134 -16.89 4.88 -1.45
CA CYS A 134 -17.79 3.76 -1.76
C CYS A 134 -19.25 4.18 -1.97
N MET A 135 -19.49 5.39 -2.48
CA MET A 135 -20.84 5.95 -2.65
C MET A 135 -21.49 5.61 -4.00
N ARG A 136 -20.73 5.10 -4.98
CA ARG A 136 -21.26 4.80 -6.32
C ARG A 136 -21.60 3.33 -6.42
N GLN A 137 -22.82 3.02 -6.84
CA GLN A 137 -23.28 1.67 -7.10
C GLN A 137 -23.22 1.35 -8.60
N GLY A 138 -22.91 0.11 -8.96
CA GLY A 138 -22.88 -0.38 -10.34
C GLY A 138 -21.50 -0.27 -11.00
N SER A 139 -21.45 -0.36 -12.33
CA SER A 139 -20.20 -0.24 -13.11
C SER A 139 -20.17 1.08 -13.87
N PHE A 140 -19.00 1.71 -13.98
CA PHE A 140 -18.83 2.86 -14.85
C PHE A 140 -19.08 2.47 -16.32
N SER A 141 -20.11 3.03 -16.95
CA SER A 141 -20.46 2.72 -18.35
C SER A 141 -19.49 3.39 -19.32
N LEU A 142 -18.41 2.69 -19.65
CA LEU A 142 -17.36 3.14 -20.58
C LEU A 142 -17.96 3.54 -21.93
N PHE A 143 -18.93 2.78 -22.44
CA PHE A 143 -19.57 3.07 -23.73
C PHE A 143 -20.37 4.37 -23.72
N MET A 144 -21.08 4.68 -22.63
CA MET A 144 -21.78 5.97 -22.53
C MET A 144 -20.79 7.12 -22.44
N PHE A 145 -19.75 6.99 -21.62
CA PHE A 145 -18.75 8.05 -21.45
C PHE A 145 -18.02 8.35 -22.76
N PHE A 146 -17.43 7.33 -23.40
CA PHE A 146 -16.73 7.51 -24.67
C PHE A 146 -17.67 7.82 -25.83
N GLY A 147 -18.91 7.33 -25.79
CA GLY A 147 -19.94 7.68 -26.77
C GLY A 147 -20.27 9.17 -26.76
N ILE A 148 -20.52 9.75 -25.57
CA ILE A 148 -20.79 11.18 -25.40
C ILE A 148 -19.55 12.00 -25.74
N LEU A 149 -18.37 11.62 -25.24
CA LEU A 149 -17.12 12.33 -25.51
C LEU A 149 -16.78 12.31 -27.01
N GLY A 150 -16.94 11.16 -27.66
CA GLY A 150 -16.67 11.01 -29.08
C GLY A 150 -17.66 11.77 -29.95
N SER A 151 -18.96 11.70 -29.65
CA SER A 151 -19.99 12.39 -30.43
C SER A 151 -19.87 13.90 -30.35
N THR A 152 -19.63 14.43 -29.14
CA THR A 152 -19.43 15.88 -28.92
C THR A 152 -18.18 16.37 -29.63
N THR A 153 -17.06 15.63 -29.53
CA THR A 153 -15.82 15.94 -30.23
C THR A 153 -16.03 15.96 -31.74
N LEU A 154 -16.63 14.91 -32.32
CA LEU A 154 -16.88 14.83 -33.75
C LEU A 154 -17.78 15.99 -34.23
N SER A 155 -18.84 16.29 -33.49
CA SER A 155 -19.77 17.38 -33.79
C SER A 155 -19.06 18.73 -33.80
N LEU A 156 -18.24 19.01 -32.77
CA LEU A 156 -17.44 20.23 -32.69
C LEU A 156 -16.40 20.31 -33.81
N SER A 157 -15.72 19.21 -34.15
CA SER A 157 -14.78 19.17 -35.28
C SER A 157 -15.47 19.48 -36.61
N ILE A 158 -16.66 18.92 -36.86
CA ILE A 158 -17.44 19.19 -38.08
C ILE A 158 -17.89 20.65 -38.13
N LEU A 159 -18.37 21.21 -37.01
CA LEU A 159 -18.78 22.61 -36.92
C LEU A 159 -17.61 23.57 -37.15
N LEU A 160 -16.47 23.32 -36.51
CA LEU A 160 -15.26 24.09 -36.70
C LEU A 160 -14.75 23.99 -38.13
N TRP A 161 -14.73 22.79 -38.72
CA TRP A 161 -14.37 22.60 -40.12
C TRP A 161 -15.29 23.36 -41.06
N GLY A 162 -16.61 23.26 -40.87
CA GLY A 162 -17.60 23.95 -41.71
C GLY A 162 -17.49 25.47 -41.64
N THR A 163 -17.27 26.03 -40.46
CA THR A 163 -17.14 27.49 -40.26
C THR A 163 -15.79 28.04 -40.71
N GLN A 164 -14.68 27.35 -40.41
CA GLN A 164 -13.33 27.73 -40.86
C GLN A 164 -13.20 27.64 -42.38
N ARG A 165 -13.70 26.57 -43.01
CA ARG A 165 -13.61 26.37 -44.46
C ARG A 165 -14.51 27.31 -45.26
N ARG A 166 -15.61 27.81 -44.67
CA ARG A 166 -16.43 28.88 -45.26
C ARG A 166 -15.73 30.23 -45.24
N LYS A 167 -14.97 30.54 -44.17
CA LYS A 167 -14.15 31.77 -44.13
C LYS A 167 -13.03 31.77 -45.17
N ALA A 168 -12.40 30.62 -45.45
CA ALA A 168 -11.37 30.52 -46.48
C ALA A 168 -11.88 30.69 -47.93
N LYS A 169 -13.19 30.56 -48.19
CA LYS A 169 -13.78 30.72 -49.53
C LYS A 169 -14.32 32.13 -49.82
N THR A 170 -14.26 33.05 -48.84
CA THR A 170 -14.83 34.41 -48.95
C THR A 170 -13.75 35.49 -48.93
N SER A 171 -12.49 35.13 -49.23
CA SER A 171 -11.35 36.04 -49.40
C SER A 171 -10.76 35.90 -50.79
#